data_AF-A0A915N2T1-F1
#
_entry.id   AF-A0A915N2T1-F1
#
_cell.length_a   1.000
_cell.length_b   1.000
_cell.length_c   1.000
_cell.angle_alpha   90.00
_cell.angle_beta   90.00
_cell.angle_gamma   90.00
#
_symmetry.space_group_name_H-M   'P 1'
#
loop_
_entity.id
_entity.type
_entity.pdbx_description
1 polymer ?
#
loop_
_entity_poly.entity_id
_entity_poly.type
_entity_poly.pdbx_seq_one_letter_code
_entity_poly.pdbx_strand_id
1 'polypeptide(L)'
;MTADSRKLLCGVNSKSPETPAATPNFKTNSKIRSKRSNPSCTYNIEFDSRKQWPQCADIINIIRNQGQCGDCWAVASSSTCVNGGSPPDAWQYMKNYGVVSGSNFEQKTGCKPYSINPETDGPLPTPKCVSKCTNSKWPIQYNNDKKFAISTGIIPGDMEVSEAVKAMKAEIKANGPITGCMDTYDDFYHYGDGVYKVI
;
A
#
# COMPACT_ATOMS: atom_id res chain seq x y z
N MET A 1 -19.63 5.99 -14.27
CA MET A 1 -18.81 4.77 -14.21
C MET A 1 -19.74 3.56 -14.11
N THR A 2 -19.53 2.51 -14.91
CA THR A 2 -20.36 1.29 -14.90
C THR A 2 -19.92 0.32 -13.79
N ALA A 3 -20.79 -0.60 -13.36
CA ALA A 3 -20.43 -1.61 -12.35
C ALA A 3 -19.20 -2.45 -12.73
N ASP A 4 -19.03 -2.77 -14.02
CA ASP A 4 -17.87 -3.55 -14.49
C ASP A 4 -16.57 -2.73 -14.45
N SER A 5 -16.63 -1.44 -14.79
CA SER A 5 -15.46 -0.55 -14.63
C SER A 5 -15.07 -0.34 -13.16
N ARG A 6 -16.04 -0.34 -12.23
CA ARG A 6 -15.77 -0.28 -10.78
C ARG A 6 -15.00 -1.49 -10.28
N LYS A 7 -15.35 -2.69 -10.74
CA LYS A 7 -14.64 -3.92 -10.36
C LYS A 7 -13.17 -3.92 -10.77
N LEU A 8 -12.80 -3.20 -11.84
CA LEU A 8 -11.40 -3.05 -12.26
C LEU A 8 -10.59 -2.12 -11.34
N LEU A 9 -11.22 -1.43 -10.39
CA LEU A 9 -10.52 -0.63 -9.37
C LEU A 9 -10.23 -1.45 -8.10
N CYS A 10 -10.98 -2.52 -7.89
CA CYS A 10 -10.82 -3.45 -6.78
C CYS A 10 -9.95 -4.64 -7.20
N GLY A 11 -8.91 -4.95 -6.42
CA GLY A 11 -7.96 -6.00 -6.80
C GLY A 11 -7.06 -6.42 -5.66
N VAL A 12 -7.58 -6.45 -4.43
CA VAL A 12 -6.88 -7.09 -3.32
C VAL A 12 -7.54 -8.45 -3.09
N ASN A 13 -6.76 -9.53 -3.11
CA ASN A 13 -7.23 -10.86 -2.75
C ASN A 13 -7.02 -11.08 -1.24
N SER A 14 -8.08 -11.42 -0.51
CA SER A 14 -8.07 -11.64 0.94
C SER A 14 -7.45 -12.97 1.39
N LYS A 15 -6.70 -13.67 0.52
CA LYS A 15 -6.03 -14.91 0.91
C LYS A 15 -4.87 -14.58 1.86
N SER A 16 -5.10 -14.74 3.16
CA SER A 16 -4.03 -14.82 4.16
C SER A 16 -2.97 -15.81 3.68
N PRO A 17 -1.67 -15.46 3.74
CA PRO A 17 -0.63 -16.46 3.55
C PRO A 17 -0.83 -17.59 4.55
N GLU A 18 -0.86 -18.83 4.09
CA GLU A 18 -0.67 -19.97 4.98
C GLU A 18 0.69 -19.79 5.66
N THR A 19 0.65 -19.56 6.97
CA THR A 19 1.78 -19.32 7.87
C THR A 19 2.94 -20.30 7.63
N PRO A 20 4.15 -19.82 7.30
CA PRO A 20 5.37 -20.41 7.78
C PRO A 20 5.74 -19.72 9.09
N ALA A 21 5.75 -20.48 10.17
CA ALA A 21 6.06 -20.02 11.52
C ALA A 21 7.37 -19.22 11.59
N ALA A 22 7.26 -17.91 11.76
CA ALA A 22 8.30 -17.07 12.34
C ALA A 22 7.65 -15.80 12.90
N THR A 23 6.96 -15.95 14.03
CA THR A 23 6.60 -14.82 14.89
C THR A 23 7.87 -14.08 15.29
N PRO A 24 8.05 -12.79 14.95
CA PRO A 24 8.95 -11.96 15.72
C PRO A 24 8.29 -11.82 17.10
N ASN A 25 8.93 -12.33 18.14
CA ASN A 25 8.51 -12.12 19.52
C ASN A 25 8.41 -10.62 19.80
N PHE A 26 7.21 -10.06 19.69
CA PHE A 26 6.92 -8.75 20.26
C PHE A 26 6.89 -8.94 21.78
N LYS A 27 8.02 -8.67 22.43
CA LYS A 27 8.10 -8.71 23.90
C LYS A 27 7.23 -7.58 24.45
N THR A 28 5.97 -7.87 24.74
CA THR A 28 5.11 -6.98 25.52
C THR A 28 5.55 -7.06 26.98
N ASN A 29 6.58 -6.31 27.35
CA ASN A 29 6.90 -6.06 28.75
C ASN A 29 5.95 -5.00 29.29
N SER A 30 4.74 -5.40 29.67
CA SER A 30 3.96 -4.65 30.66
C SER A 30 2.89 -5.53 31.29
N LYS A 31 3.11 -5.94 32.54
CA LYS A 31 2.03 -6.34 33.45
C LYS A 31 1.10 -5.13 33.65
N ILE A 32 0.03 -5.01 32.88
CA ILE A 32 -1.00 -3.99 33.14
C ILE A 32 -2.19 -4.68 33.79
N ARG A 33 -2.30 -4.47 35.11
CA ARG A 33 -3.45 -4.83 35.93
C ARG A 33 -4.70 -4.17 35.35
N SER A 34 -5.76 -4.96 35.18
CA SER A 34 -7.12 -4.50 34.94
C SER A 34 -7.55 -3.50 36.02
N LYS A 35 -7.73 -2.23 35.63
CA LYS A 35 -8.69 -1.33 36.27
C LYS A 35 -9.45 -0.61 35.17
N ARG A 36 -10.74 -0.90 35.08
CA ARG A 36 -11.71 -0.12 34.29
C ARG A 36 -11.75 1.29 34.88
N SER A 37 -11.28 2.26 34.11
CA SER A 37 -11.66 3.66 34.29
C SER A 37 -12.09 4.20 32.94
N ASN A 38 -13.29 4.77 32.93
CA ASN A 38 -14.00 5.32 31.78
C ASN A 38 -13.06 6.21 30.94
N PRO A 39 -12.72 5.87 29.68
CA PRO A 39 -11.85 6.73 28.91
C PRO A 39 -12.67 7.92 28.41
N SER A 40 -12.46 9.07 29.04
CA SER A 40 -12.75 10.35 28.41
C SER A 40 -12.01 10.38 27.08
N CYS A 41 -12.73 10.18 25.97
CA CYS A 41 -12.20 10.21 24.61
C CYS A 41 -11.84 11.64 24.22
N THR A 42 -10.73 12.14 24.76
CA THR A 42 -10.03 13.31 24.26
C THR A 42 -8.61 12.90 23.94
N TYR A 43 -8.44 12.12 22.87
CA TYR A 43 -7.14 11.94 22.25
C TYR A 43 -6.98 13.12 21.28
N ASN A 44 -5.96 13.96 21.44
CA ASN A 44 -5.57 14.94 20.42
C ASN A 44 -4.77 14.14 19.36
N ILE A 45 -5.41 13.84 18.21
CA ILE A 45 -4.99 12.75 17.29
C ILE A 45 -4.60 13.22 15.89
N GLU A 46 -4.18 14.47 15.71
CA GLU A 46 -3.76 14.89 14.37
C GLU A 46 -2.29 14.52 14.16
N PHE A 47 -2.05 13.56 13.27
CA PHE A 47 -0.72 13.22 12.76
C PHE A 47 -0.77 13.21 11.24
N ASP A 48 0.20 13.88 10.61
CA ASP A 48 0.35 13.94 9.16
C ASP A 48 1.81 13.65 8.81
N SER A 49 2.06 12.52 8.15
CA SER A 49 3.40 12.10 7.74
C SER A 49 4.11 13.17 6.90
N ARG A 50 3.37 13.97 6.11
CA ARG A 50 3.94 15.05 5.29
C ARG A 50 4.49 16.19 6.15
N LYS A 51 3.86 16.45 7.30
CA LYS A 51 4.33 17.46 8.26
C LYS A 51 5.46 16.92 9.14
N GLN A 52 5.43 15.63 9.48
CA GLN A 52 6.46 14.97 10.29
C GLN A 52 7.78 14.82 9.53
N TRP A 53 7.73 14.50 8.23
CA TRP A 53 8.90 14.34 7.37
C TRP A 53 8.83 15.30 6.17
N PRO A 54 9.00 16.62 6.39
CA PRO A 54 8.83 17.63 5.35
C PRO A 54 9.78 17.44 4.17
N GLN A 55 10.99 16.93 4.41
CA GLN A 55 11.95 16.60 3.35
C GLN A 55 11.49 15.47 2.41
N CYS A 56 10.52 14.66 2.85
CA CYS A 56 9.92 13.59 2.07
C CYS A 56 8.48 13.93 1.64
N ALA A 57 7.96 15.12 1.99
CA ALA A 57 6.57 15.49 1.75
C ALA A 57 6.20 15.38 0.26
N ASP A 58 7.10 15.80 -0.63
CA ASP A 58 6.89 15.73 -2.07
C ASP A 58 6.73 14.31 -2.60
N ILE A 59 7.29 13.30 -1.91
CA ILE A 59 7.14 11.88 -2.26
C ILE A 59 5.91 11.28 -1.58
N ILE A 60 5.69 11.58 -0.30
CA ILE A 60 4.55 11.10 0.49
C ILE A 60 3.22 11.64 -0.06
N ASN A 61 3.23 12.84 -0.63
CA ASN A 61 2.05 13.52 -1.16
C ASN A 61 1.73 13.17 -2.62
N ILE A 62 2.46 12.23 -3.24
CA ILE A 62 2.19 11.82 -4.63
C ILE A 62 0.97 10.91 -4.67
N ILE A 63 -0.10 11.38 -5.30
CA ILE A 63 -1.25 10.54 -5.66
C ILE A 63 -0.95 9.86 -7.00
N ARG A 64 -1.00 8.53 -7.03
CA ARG A 64 -0.78 7.71 -8.22
C ARG A 64 -2.11 7.31 -8.85
N ASN A 65 -2.10 7.11 -10.17
CA ASN A 65 -3.25 6.59 -10.91
C ASN A 65 -2.93 5.16 -11.37
N GLN A 66 -3.78 4.21 -10.95
CA GLN A 66 -3.63 2.79 -11.23
C GLN A 66 -4.23 2.39 -12.60
N GLY A 67 -4.98 3.29 -13.25
CA GLY A 67 -5.75 2.96 -14.46
C GLY A 67 -6.81 1.86 -14.22
N GLN A 68 -7.35 1.28 -15.29
CA GLN A 68 -8.34 0.20 -15.21
C GLN A 68 -7.67 -1.18 -15.09
N CYS A 69 -6.81 -1.31 -14.09
CA CYS A 69 -5.82 -2.39 -13.97
C CYS A 69 -5.98 -3.25 -12.71
N GLY A 70 -6.77 -2.87 -11.71
CA GLY A 70 -6.95 -3.66 -10.48
C GLY A 70 -5.63 -3.96 -9.74
N ASP A 71 -4.63 -3.09 -9.85
CA ASP A 71 -3.30 -3.25 -9.27
C ASP A 71 -3.07 -2.37 -8.04
N CYS A 72 -4.14 -1.95 -7.36
CA CYS A 72 -4.09 -1.13 -6.14
C CYS A 72 -3.18 -1.72 -5.05
N TRP A 73 -3.21 -3.04 -4.86
CA TRP A 73 -2.33 -3.77 -3.93
C TRP A 73 -0.86 -3.52 -4.22
N ALA A 74 -0.52 -3.43 -5.51
CA ALA A 74 0.82 -3.18 -5.93
C ALA A 74 1.07 -1.68 -5.94
N VAL A 75 0.24 -0.81 -6.51
CA VAL A 75 0.44 0.67 -6.48
C VAL A 75 0.63 1.20 -5.06
N ALA A 76 -0.09 0.66 -4.07
CA ALA A 76 0.07 1.02 -2.66
C ALA A 76 1.33 0.44 -1.99
N SER A 77 1.92 -0.63 -2.55
CA SER A 77 3.14 -1.28 -2.02
C SER A 77 4.43 -0.94 -2.79
N SER A 78 4.38 -0.80 -4.12
CA SER A 78 5.54 -0.67 -5.02
C SER A 78 5.24 -0.45 -6.53
N SER A 79 3.97 -0.47 -6.97
CA SER A 79 3.42 -0.49 -8.35
C SER A 79 3.63 -1.80 -9.14
N THR A 80 2.50 -2.41 -9.61
CA THR A 80 2.27 -3.52 -10.61
C THR A 80 1.54 -4.82 -10.16
N CYS A 81 0.33 -5.08 -10.71
CA CYS A 81 -0.21 -6.33 -11.35
C CYS A 81 -1.76 -6.45 -11.28
N VAL A 82 -2.34 -6.94 -12.38
CA VAL A 82 -3.80 -7.02 -12.68
C VAL A 82 -4.43 -8.32 -12.18
N ASN A 83 -5.72 -8.27 -11.85
CA ASN A 83 -6.59 -9.37 -11.37
C ASN A 83 -6.42 -9.80 -9.91
N GLY A 84 -6.21 -8.85 -8.99
CA GLY A 84 -6.15 -9.21 -7.58
C GLY A 84 -4.73 -9.58 -7.13
N GLY A 85 -4.30 -9.07 -5.98
CA GLY A 85 -3.05 -9.50 -5.35
C GLY A 85 -3.02 -9.23 -3.86
N SER A 86 -1.90 -9.59 -3.23
CA SER A 86 -1.71 -9.57 -1.78
C SER A 86 -0.61 -8.56 -1.43
N PRO A 87 -0.92 -7.48 -0.68
CA PRO A 87 0.10 -6.53 -0.24
C PRO A 87 1.24 -7.17 0.57
N PRO A 88 0.99 -8.15 1.47
CA PRO A 88 2.07 -8.91 2.10
C PRO A 88 3.05 -9.53 1.10
N ASP A 89 2.55 -10.12 0.01
CA ASP A 89 3.39 -10.75 -1.01
C ASP A 89 4.20 -9.71 -1.80
N ALA A 90 3.65 -8.51 -2.04
CA ALA A 90 4.36 -7.41 -2.66
C ALA A 90 5.56 -6.95 -1.82
N TRP A 91 5.35 -6.77 -0.51
CA TRP A 91 6.41 -6.42 0.44
C TRP A 91 7.46 -7.53 0.52
N GLN A 92 7.03 -8.79 0.55
CA GLN A 92 7.93 -9.94 0.57
C GLN A 92 8.75 -10.05 -0.73
N TYR A 93 8.16 -9.73 -1.88
CA TYR A 93 8.85 -9.64 -3.16
C TYR A 93 9.92 -8.55 -3.14
N MET A 94 9.58 -7.35 -2.65
CA MET A 94 10.54 -6.25 -2.53
C MET A 94 11.72 -6.62 -1.63
N LYS A 95 11.48 -7.37 -0.55
CA LYS A 95 12.56 -7.90 0.31
C LYS A 95 13.44 -8.93 -0.40
N ASN A 96 12.83 -9.90 -1.08
CA ASN A 96 13.57 -11.05 -1.64
C ASN A 96 14.22 -10.76 -3.00
N TYR A 97 13.58 -9.93 -3.83
CA TYR A 97 13.94 -9.73 -5.23
C TYR A 97 14.21 -8.28 -5.60
N GLY A 98 13.74 -7.33 -4.78
CA GLY A 98 13.87 -5.90 -5.02
C GLY A 98 13.01 -5.38 -6.17
N VAL A 99 12.74 -4.08 -6.15
CA VAL A 99 11.98 -3.37 -7.20
C VAL A 99 12.80 -2.23 -7.77
N VAL A 100 12.72 -2.03 -9.08
CA VAL A 100 13.43 -0.93 -9.77
C VAL A 100 12.64 0.37 -9.67
N SER A 101 13.29 1.49 -9.96
CA SER A 101 12.63 2.80 -10.11
C SER A 101 11.63 2.81 -11.27
N GLY A 102 10.59 3.63 -11.13
CA GLY A 102 9.60 3.89 -12.16
C GLY A 102 8.69 5.03 -11.75
N SER A 103 8.45 5.97 -12.66
CA SER A 103 7.46 7.04 -12.49
C SER A 103 6.08 6.64 -13.04
N ASN A 104 5.14 7.58 -13.06
CA ASN A 104 3.81 7.38 -13.64
C ASN A 104 3.86 7.28 -15.18
N PHE A 105 2.67 7.16 -15.78
CA PHE A 105 2.52 7.01 -17.22
C PHE A 105 3.02 8.25 -17.98
N GLU A 106 2.85 9.45 -17.44
CA GLU A 106 3.13 10.72 -18.11
C GLU A 106 4.62 11.10 -18.05
N GLN A 107 5.26 10.94 -16.88
CA GLN A 107 6.64 11.40 -16.68
C GLN A 107 7.68 10.53 -17.39
N LYS A 108 7.42 9.22 -17.55
CA LYS A 108 8.29 8.26 -18.24
C LYS A 108 9.77 8.24 -17.76
N THR A 109 10.03 8.62 -16.51
CA THR A 109 11.34 8.54 -15.86
C THR A 109 11.52 7.27 -15.01
N GLY A 110 12.75 6.95 -14.62
CA GLY A 110 13.11 5.71 -13.92
C GLY A 110 13.33 4.53 -14.87
N CYS A 111 13.73 3.38 -14.34
CA CYS A 111 14.03 2.16 -15.11
C CYS A 111 12.79 1.56 -15.78
N LYS A 112 11.67 1.48 -15.05
CA LYS A 112 10.39 0.95 -15.52
C LYS A 112 9.23 1.90 -15.18
N PRO A 113 9.07 3.02 -15.90
CA PRO A 113 7.89 3.85 -15.74
C PRO A 113 6.61 3.07 -16.03
N TYR A 114 5.51 3.50 -15.41
CA TYR A 114 4.21 2.86 -15.57
C TYR A 114 3.80 2.83 -17.04
N SER A 115 3.40 1.64 -17.50
CA SER A 115 3.17 1.36 -18.92
C SER A 115 1.70 1.46 -19.32
N ILE A 116 0.81 1.52 -18.33
CA ILE A 116 -0.63 1.49 -18.53
C ILE A 116 -1.12 2.92 -18.63
N ASN A 117 -1.77 3.25 -19.75
CA ASN A 117 -2.38 4.55 -19.96
C ASN A 117 -3.64 4.64 -19.09
N PRO A 118 -3.75 5.62 -18.18
CA PRO A 118 -4.93 5.77 -17.33
C PRO A 118 -6.22 6.06 -18.11
N GLU A 119 -6.12 6.55 -19.35
CA GLU A 119 -7.27 6.85 -20.21
C GLU A 119 -7.77 5.63 -21.02
N THR A 120 -7.07 4.50 -20.98
CA THR A 120 -7.51 3.32 -21.73
C THR A 120 -8.68 2.64 -21.02
N ASP A 121 -9.81 2.52 -21.73
CA ASP A 121 -10.99 1.81 -21.27
C ASP A 121 -10.89 0.29 -21.44
N GLY A 122 -11.47 -0.43 -20.47
CA GLY A 122 -11.62 -1.87 -20.47
C GLY A 122 -10.51 -2.60 -19.71
N PRO A 123 -10.63 -3.93 -19.57
CA PRO A 123 -9.66 -4.75 -18.86
C PRO A 123 -8.32 -4.73 -19.60
N LEU A 124 -7.26 -4.37 -18.89
CA LEU A 124 -5.92 -4.29 -19.45
C LEU A 124 -5.10 -5.55 -19.10
N PRO A 125 -4.38 -6.14 -20.07
CA PRO A 125 -3.57 -7.32 -19.80
C PRO A 125 -2.36 -6.95 -18.92
N THR A 126 -1.96 -7.87 -18.05
CA THR A 126 -0.73 -7.71 -17.27
C THR A 126 0.48 -7.56 -18.19
N PRO A 127 1.26 -6.47 -18.09
CA PRO A 127 2.49 -6.30 -18.85
C PRO A 127 3.45 -7.46 -18.62
N LYS A 128 4.14 -7.91 -19.67
CA LYS A 128 5.13 -8.99 -19.55
C LYS A 128 6.26 -8.60 -18.60
N CYS A 129 6.62 -9.49 -17.68
CA CYS A 129 7.80 -9.32 -16.84
C CYS A 129 9.07 -9.41 -17.71
N VAL A 130 9.85 -8.33 -17.72
CA VAL A 130 11.14 -8.28 -18.44
C VAL A 130 12.24 -7.78 -17.50
N SER A 131 13.33 -8.52 -17.39
CA SER A 131 14.47 -8.19 -16.51
C SER A 131 15.41 -7.14 -17.13
N LYS A 132 14.82 -6.04 -17.62
CA LYS A 132 15.51 -4.90 -18.27
C LYS A 132 14.71 -3.62 -18.05
N CYS A 133 15.40 -2.49 -17.96
CA CYS A 133 14.74 -1.19 -17.99
C CYS A 133 14.00 -0.98 -19.32
N THR A 134 12.73 -0.59 -19.25
CA THR A 134 11.93 -0.25 -20.42
C THR A 134 12.23 1.18 -20.89
N ASN A 135 12.68 2.05 -19.99
CA ASN A 135 13.22 3.35 -20.33
C ASN A 135 14.68 3.23 -20.77
N SER A 136 14.94 3.32 -22.07
CA SER A 136 16.29 3.24 -22.63
C SER A 136 17.19 4.43 -22.27
N LYS A 137 16.62 5.56 -21.83
CA LYS A 137 17.36 6.76 -21.41
C LYS A 137 17.79 6.71 -19.94
N TRP A 138 17.35 5.71 -19.17
CA TRP A 138 17.72 5.59 -17.76
C TRP A 138 19.17 5.14 -17.62
N PRO A 139 20.02 5.87 -16.87
CA PRO A 139 21.46 5.60 -16.84
C PRO A 139 21.83 4.38 -15.97
N ILE A 140 20.95 3.97 -15.06
CA ILE A 140 21.22 2.87 -14.12
C ILE A 140 20.70 1.55 -14.72
N GLN A 141 21.55 0.52 -14.71
CA GLN A 141 21.17 -0.81 -15.19
C GLN A 141 20.11 -1.46 -14.28
N TYR A 142 19.24 -2.29 -14.86
CA TYR A 142 18.11 -2.93 -14.17
C TYR A 142 18.48 -3.58 -12.83
N ASN A 143 19.56 -4.37 -12.79
CA ASN A 143 19.97 -5.05 -11.56
C ASN A 143 20.50 -4.08 -10.49
N ASN A 144 21.15 -2.99 -10.91
CA ASN A 144 21.73 -1.99 -10.01
C ASN A 144 20.70 -0.97 -9.53
N ASP A 145 19.56 -0.85 -10.23
CA ASP A 145 18.47 0.06 -9.89
C ASP A 145 17.48 -0.55 -8.87
N LYS A 146 17.63 -1.84 -8.55
CA LYS A 146 16.79 -2.55 -7.60
C LYS A 146 16.98 -2.02 -6.18
N LYS A 147 15.86 -1.73 -5.53
CA LYS A 147 15.76 -1.36 -4.11
C LYS A 147 15.07 -2.48 -3.34
N PHE A 148 15.61 -2.80 -2.18
CA PHE A 148 15.16 -3.92 -1.36
C PHE A 148 14.60 -3.41 -0.04
N ALA A 149 13.55 -4.06 0.45
CA ALA A 149 13.08 -3.86 1.82
C ALA A 149 14.03 -4.60 2.78
N ILE A 150 14.41 -3.95 3.88
CA ILE A 150 15.28 -4.57 4.91
C ILE A 150 14.47 -5.60 5.71
N SER A 151 13.25 -5.23 6.10
CA SER A 151 12.30 -6.06 6.83
C SER A 151 10.88 -5.81 6.33
N THR A 152 10.00 -6.76 6.64
CA THR A 152 8.57 -6.71 6.35
C THR A 152 7.83 -7.12 7.62
N GLY A 153 6.62 -6.59 7.81
CA GLY A 153 5.78 -6.85 8.97
C GLY A 153 4.30 -6.73 8.60
N ILE A 154 3.45 -7.39 9.39
CA ILE A 154 2.00 -7.39 9.21
C ILE A 154 1.38 -7.06 10.56
N ILE A 155 0.43 -6.13 10.57
CA ILE A 155 -0.50 -5.95 11.70
C ILE A 155 -1.66 -6.91 11.44
N PRO A 156 -1.87 -7.96 12.26
CA PRO A 156 -2.91 -8.95 12.03
C PRO A 156 -4.31 -8.33 11.95
N GLY A 157 -5.08 -8.75 10.95
CA GLY A 157 -6.44 -8.23 10.73
C GLY A 157 -7.48 -8.75 11.72
N ASP A 158 -7.17 -9.81 12.47
CA ASP A 158 -8.00 -10.40 13.51
C ASP A 158 -7.74 -9.83 14.92
N MET A 159 -6.86 -8.82 15.03
CA MET A 159 -6.61 -8.10 16.26
C MET A 159 -7.85 -7.33 16.73
N GLU A 160 -8.02 -7.19 18.05
CA GLU A 160 -9.01 -6.29 18.61
C GLU A 160 -8.80 -4.86 18.10
N VAL A 161 -9.89 -4.18 17.77
CA VAL A 161 -9.86 -2.89 17.04
C VAL A 161 -9.03 -1.83 17.76
N SER A 162 -9.16 -1.68 19.08
CA SER A 162 -8.41 -0.68 19.84
C SER A 162 -6.91 -0.93 19.84
N GLU A 163 -6.48 -2.20 19.94
CA GLU A 163 -5.08 -2.58 19.82
C GLU A 163 -4.55 -2.41 18.39
N ALA A 164 -5.36 -2.74 17.37
CA ALA A 164 -5.00 -2.53 15.97
C ALA A 164 -4.78 -1.04 15.66
N VAL A 165 -5.70 -0.18 16.11
CA VAL A 165 -5.57 1.29 15.97
C VAL A 165 -4.32 1.81 16.66
N LYS A 166 -4.00 1.28 17.85
CA LYS A 166 -2.79 1.66 18.60
C LYS A 166 -1.52 1.22 17.87
N ALA A 167 -1.48 -0.01 17.36
CA ALA A 167 -0.36 -0.54 16.60
C ALA A 167 -0.13 0.25 15.31
N MET A 168 -1.18 0.52 14.53
CA MET A 168 -1.09 1.32 13.30
C MET A 168 -0.57 2.73 13.58
N LYS A 169 -1.11 3.40 14.62
CA LYS A 169 -0.64 4.75 15.01
C LYS A 169 0.83 4.75 15.42
N ALA A 170 1.26 3.75 16.19
CA ALA A 170 2.65 3.64 16.62
C ALA A 170 3.59 3.43 15.42
N GLU A 171 3.21 2.53 14.50
CA GLU A 171 3.98 2.24 13.29
C GLU A 171 4.08 3.47 12.38
N ILE A 172 2.93 4.12 12.10
CA ILE A 172 2.88 5.30 11.25
C ILE A 172 3.73 6.44 11.81
N LYS A 173 3.70 6.64 13.14
CA LYS A 173 4.47 7.70 13.79
C LYS A 173 5.98 7.42 13.79
N ALA A 174 6.38 6.16 13.93
CA ALA A 174 7.78 5.77 14.02
C ALA A 174 8.44 5.66 12.64
N ASN A 175 7.75 5.03 11.69
CA ASN A 175 8.35 4.52 10.45
C ASN A 175 7.71 5.06 9.17
N GLY A 176 6.60 5.80 9.26
CA GLY A 176 5.93 6.41 8.12
C GLY A 176 4.73 5.62 7.60
N PRO A 177 4.18 6.00 6.43
CA PRO A 177 2.96 5.40 5.89
C PRO A 177 3.00 3.87 5.78
N ILE A 178 1.87 3.22 6.03
CA ILE A 178 1.67 1.77 5.94
C ILE A 178 0.66 1.42 4.83
N THR A 179 0.72 0.20 4.29
CA THR A 179 -0.28 -0.30 3.36
C THR A 179 -1.47 -0.91 4.13
N GLY A 180 -2.69 -0.46 3.83
CA GLY A 180 -3.93 -1.00 4.38
C GLY A 180 -4.90 -1.46 3.29
N CYS A 181 -5.86 -2.30 3.65
CA CYS A 181 -6.94 -2.76 2.77
C CYS A 181 -8.29 -2.48 3.44
N MET A 182 -9.30 -2.19 2.64
CA MET A 182 -10.68 -2.05 3.11
C MET A 182 -11.64 -2.62 2.09
N ASP A 183 -12.81 -3.06 2.54
CA ASP A 183 -13.90 -3.42 1.65
C ASP A 183 -14.48 -2.14 1.02
N THR A 184 -14.77 -2.23 -0.28
CA THR A 184 -15.34 -1.12 -1.05
C THR A 184 -16.77 -1.46 -1.44
N TYR A 185 -17.65 -0.47 -1.33
CA TYR A 185 -19.07 -0.57 -1.61
C TYR A 185 -19.46 0.45 -2.69
N ASP A 186 -20.63 0.31 -3.31
CA ASP A 186 -21.03 1.14 -4.45
C ASP A 186 -21.18 2.63 -4.09
N ASP A 187 -21.49 2.95 -2.84
CA ASP A 187 -21.57 4.30 -2.27
C ASP A 187 -20.20 4.99 -2.18
N PHE A 188 -19.12 4.23 -1.96
CA PHE A 188 -17.75 4.77 -1.91
C PHE A 188 -17.38 5.56 -3.18
N TYR A 189 -17.89 5.16 -4.34
CA TYR A 189 -17.64 5.85 -5.61
C TYR A 189 -18.33 7.21 -5.75
N HIS A 190 -19.20 7.55 -4.81
CA HIS A 190 -19.86 8.85 -4.71
C HIS A 190 -19.28 9.71 -3.58
N TYR A 191 -18.23 9.23 -2.91
CA TYR A 191 -17.54 9.97 -1.87
C TYR A 191 -16.93 11.27 -2.43
N GLY A 192 -17.20 12.39 -1.76
CA GLY A 192 -16.66 13.71 -2.12
C GLY A 192 -15.77 14.30 -1.03
N ASP A 193 -16.26 14.34 0.22
CA ASP A 193 -15.56 14.89 1.37
C ASP A 193 -16.01 14.25 2.71
N GLY A 194 -15.32 14.61 3.79
CA GLY A 194 -15.66 14.19 5.15
C GLY A 194 -15.02 12.86 5.60
N VAL A 195 -15.73 12.09 6.42
CA VAL A 195 -15.31 10.77 6.88
C VAL A 195 -16.27 9.74 6.31
N TYR A 196 -15.76 8.89 5.42
CA TYR A 196 -16.55 7.84 4.78
C TYR A 196 -17.05 6.81 5.80
N LYS A 197 -18.31 6.41 5.64
CA LYS A 197 -18.96 5.28 6.32
C LYS A 197 -19.92 4.64 5.34
N VAL A 198 -19.92 3.32 5.27
CA VAL A 198 -20.86 2.55 4.44
C VAL A 198 -22.30 2.89 4.83
N ILE A 199 -23.15 3.16 3.82
CA ILE A 199 -24.57 3.50 3.97
C ILE A 199 -25.46 2.32 3.59
#